data_AF-A0A2R6RJD5-F1
#
_entry.id   AF-A0A2R6RJD5-F1
#
_cell.length_a   1.000
_cell.length_b   1.000
_cell.length_c   1.000
_cell.angle_alpha   90.00
_cell.angle_beta   90.00
_cell.angle_gamma   90.00
#
_symmetry.space_group_name_H-M   'P 1'
#
loop_
_entity.id
_entity.type
_entity.pdbx_description
1 polymer ?
#
loop_
_entity_poly.entity_id
_entity_poly.type
_entity_poly.pdbx_seq_one_letter_code
_entity_poly.pdbx_strand_id
1 'polypeptide(L)'
;MGDDVVARTFRTLVEGADRKFARVRDVPAYGRRGLNHYFQKVFKAYTRLWKYQQENRTKLVDSGLQRWEIGEIASRIGQLYFGQYMRTSEVRFLLEAYIFYEAILNRDYFEGSKGSVRDRGVRFKELRFYVRFLLVSLILNRSEMVKLLVDRFTALVDDSIATFRETNFKEWKLVVQEIVRFVKADTALVNFRPLRYCVTFDSYPASLPYVARFHAKKVLKFRDALLTSYHRNEVKFAEFTLDTFRMLQCLEWEPSGSFYQKHPVESRENGASVDHSATSGLIDINFVADMTDLTLPPNPRKAILYRPSVTQLIAVIAMICEELPPDSVMLVYLSASGKAGHTNISQMERSGVSRKSSTVRVVSHTSHGQNSSIPENYVDSKVNSGHFVEDSLWLGPRRDGGSNNLYPGDIIPFTRRPIFLIIDSDNSHAFKVLHGAERGEAAALLLSPLRPTFKSGNVTQNGSQFTLFLTAPLQAFCQLVGLKYSNDDADAYSDADDMLSISFSEWEVILCTSTMLDLVWAQVLSDPFLRRLILRFIFCRAVLSRICSQDNSDQYLPVCLPQLPDSLSPNSEVVQSVVVRLASHLDVADSFHLNYT
;
A
#
# COMPACT_ATOMS: atom_id res chain seq x y z
N MET A 1 -45.79 -5.69 -29.15
CA MET A 1 -44.53 -5.98 -29.87
C MET A 1 -43.38 -5.03 -29.52
N GLY A 2 -43.61 -3.80 -29.05
CA GLY A 2 -42.53 -2.85 -28.71
C GLY A 2 -41.72 -3.18 -27.45
N ASP A 3 -42.34 -3.76 -26.42
CA ASP A 3 -41.67 -3.97 -25.11
C ASP A 3 -40.64 -5.11 -25.13
N ASP A 4 -40.88 -6.14 -25.93
CA ASP A 4 -39.92 -7.24 -26.17
C ASP A 4 -38.63 -6.75 -26.88
N VAL A 5 -38.74 -5.71 -27.71
CA VAL A 5 -37.59 -5.07 -28.36
C VAL A 5 -36.73 -4.31 -27.34
N VAL A 6 -37.35 -3.63 -26.38
CA VAL A 6 -36.66 -2.90 -25.30
C VAL A 6 -35.87 -3.86 -24.42
N ALA A 7 -36.51 -4.94 -23.97
CA ALA A 7 -35.86 -5.96 -23.13
C ALA A 7 -34.73 -6.70 -23.87
N ARG A 8 -34.92 -7.05 -25.16
CA ARG A 8 -33.88 -7.68 -25.98
C ARG A 8 -32.69 -6.76 -26.23
N THR A 9 -32.96 -5.48 -26.48
CA THR A 9 -31.91 -4.46 -26.66
C THR A 9 -31.11 -4.27 -25.38
N PHE A 10 -31.78 -4.19 -24.22
CA PHE A 10 -31.12 -4.11 -22.92
C PHE A 10 -30.21 -5.31 -22.67
N ARG A 11 -30.69 -6.54 -22.85
CA ARG A 11 -29.87 -7.76 -22.70
C ARG A 11 -28.63 -7.74 -23.61
N THR A 12 -28.80 -7.32 -24.86
CA THR A 12 -27.68 -7.18 -25.81
C THR A 12 -26.65 -6.15 -25.35
N LEU A 13 -27.10 -5.03 -24.78
CA LEU A 13 -26.22 -4.01 -24.21
C LEU A 13 -25.46 -4.52 -22.98
N VAL A 14 -26.13 -5.26 -22.08
CA VAL A 14 -25.51 -5.89 -20.90
C VAL A 14 -24.40 -6.85 -21.35
N GLU A 15 -24.71 -7.83 -22.19
CA GLU A 15 -23.71 -8.77 -22.70
C GLU A 15 -22.57 -8.07 -23.44
N GLY A 16 -22.90 -7.05 -24.23
CA GLY A 16 -21.93 -6.25 -24.97
C GLY A 16 -21.01 -5.42 -24.08
N ALA A 17 -21.47 -5.01 -22.89
CA ALA A 17 -20.66 -4.32 -21.88
C ALA A 17 -19.80 -5.33 -21.12
N ASP A 18 -20.38 -6.43 -20.65
CA ASP A 18 -19.69 -7.47 -19.87
C ASP A 18 -18.57 -8.16 -20.67
N ARG A 19 -18.78 -8.43 -21.97
CA ARG A 19 -17.73 -8.95 -22.86
C ARG A 19 -16.54 -8.00 -22.97
N LYS A 20 -16.77 -6.68 -22.99
CA LYS A 20 -15.68 -5.70 -23.01
C LYS A 20 -15.03 -5.57 -21.63
N PHE A 21 -15.84 -5.62 -20.57
CA PHE A 21 -15.37 -5.57 -19.19
C PHE A 21 -14.37 -6.70 -18.87
N ALA A 22 -14.71 -7.93 -19.27
CA ALA A 22 -13.85 -9.10 -19.08
C ALA A 22 -12.44 -8.89 -19.64
N ARG A 23 -12.33 -8.21 -20.79
CA ARG A 23 -11.04 -7.91 -21.43
C ARG A 23 -10.21 -6.87 -20.69
N VAL A 24 -10.82 -5.99 -19.89
CA VAL A 24 -10.12 -4.96 -19.10
C VAL A 24 -9.70 -5.48 -17.73
N ARG A 25 -10.45 -6.45 -17.17
CA ARG A 25 -10.13 -7.08 -15.89
C ARG A 25 -8.77 -7.78 -15.91
N ASP A 26 -8.42 -8.41 -17.04
CA ASP A 26 -7.21 -9.23 -17.15
C ASP A 26 -5.98 -8.41 -17.56
N VAL A 27 -6.12 -7.08 -17.72
CA VAL A 27 -5.00 -6.21 -18.09
C VAL A 27 -4.30 -5.68 -16.84
N PRO A 28 -2.96 -5.81 -16.74
CA PRO A 28 -2.21 -5.32 -15.58
C PRO A 28 -2.53 -3.85 -15.23
N ALA A 29 -2.48 -3.51 -13.94
CA ALA A 29 -2.68 -2.13 -13.50
C ALA A 29 -1.49 -1.20 -13.84
N TYR A 30 -0.36 -1.75 -14.28
CA TYR A 30 0.87 -1.03 -14.60
C TYR A 30 1.04 -0.84 -16.13
N GLY A 31 1.42 0.38 -16.56
CA GLY A 31 1.77 0.75 -17.96
C GLY A 31 0.93 1.86 -18.60
N ARG A 32 1.58 2.86 -19.23
CA ARG A 32 0.97 4.02 -19.92
C ARG A 32 0.36 3.66 -21.26
N ARG A 33 1.09 2.92 -22.11
CA ARG A 33 0.75 2.82 -23.53
C ARG A 33 -0.25 1.70 -23.80
N GLY A 34 -1.46 2.09 -24.19
CA GLY A 34 -2.46 1.20 -24.79
C GLY A 34 -3.58 0.74 -23.87
N LEU A 35 -3.56 0.99 -22.55
CA LEU A 35 -4.66 0.54 -21.67
C LEU A 35 -5.85 1.51 -21.62
N ASN A 36 -5.58 2.82 -21.68
CA ASN A 36 -6.61 3.85 -21.54
C ASN A 36 -7.71 3.76 -22.61
N HIS A 37 -7.37 3.36 -23.84
CA HIS A 37 -8.36 3.26 -24.92
C HIS A 37 -9.34 2.10 -24.71
N TYR A 38 -8.91 0.99 -24.11
CA TYR A 38 -9.80 -0.12 -23.74
C TYR A 38 -10.72 0.29 -22.60
N PHE A 39 -10.18 0.98 -21.59
CA PHE A 39 -10.95 1.52 -20.48
C PHE A 39 -12.07 2.46 -20.97
N GLN A 40 -11.74 3.43 -21.83
CA GLN A 40 -12.72 4.35 -22.42
C GLN A 40 -13.81 3.63 -23.21
N LYS A 41 -13.46 2.56 -23.97
CA LYS A 41 -14.44 1.75 -24.70
C LYS A 41 -15.40 1.01 -23.76
N VAL A 42 -14.91 0.47 -22.64
CA VAL A 42 -15.76 -0.21 -21.64
C VAL A 42 -16.63 0.81 -20.93
N PHE A 43 -16.05 1.93 -20.48
CA PHE A 43 -16.77 2.98 -19.80
C PHE A 43 -17.92 3.51 -20.65
N LYS A 44 -17.67 3.83 -21.93
CA LYS A 44 -18.71 4.26 -22.89
C LYS A 44 -19.82 3.22 -23.06
N ALA A 45 -19.50 1.92 -23.01
CA ALA A 45 -20.50 0.86 -23.09
C ALA A 45 -21.41 0.84 -21.85
N TYR A 46 -20.84 0.94 -20.65
CA TYR A 46 -21.62 1.02 -19.41
C TYR A 46 -22.39 2.33 -19.28
N THR A 47 -21.84 3.47 -19.69
CA THR A 47 -22.59 4.75 -19.72
C THR A 47 -23.81 4.65 -20.63
N ARG A 48 -23.66 4.05 -21.82
CA ARG A 48 -24.79 3.80 -22.73
C ARG A 48 -25.83 2.87 -22.11
N LEU A 49 -25.39 1.78 -21.48
CA LEU A 49 -26.26 0.83 -20.79
C LEU A 49 -27.02 1.50 -19.64
N TRP A 50 -26.32 2.30 -18.84
CA TRP A 50 -26.88 3.02 -17.70
C TRP A 50 -27.91 4.06 -18.13
N LYS A 51 -27.63 4.82 -19.19
CA LYS A 51 -28.60 5.75 -19.79
C LYS A 51 -29.83 5.01 -20.32
N TYR A 52 -29.62 3.91 -21.05
CA TYR A 52 -30.72 3.13 -21.62
C TYR A 52 -31.68 2.58 -20.55
N GLN A 53 -31.16 2.10 -19.42
CA GLN A 53 -32.01 1.60 -18.34
C GLN A 53 -32.78 2.71 -17.61
N GLN A 54 -32.22 3.92 -17.50
CA GLN A 54 -32.96 5.06 -16.92
C GLN A 54 -34.14 5.46 -17.82
N GLU A 55 -33.89 5.61 -19.12
CA GLU A 55 -34.89 6.06 -20.09
C GLU A 55 -36.04 5.06 -20.28
N ASN A 56 -35.79 3.76 -20.07
CA ASN A 56 -36.76 2.69 -20.33
C ASN A 56 -37.15 1.91 -19.06
N ARG A 57 -36.97 2.52 -17.87
CA ARG A 57 -37.04 1.84 -16.58
C ARG A 57 -38.34 1.08 -16.35
N THR A 58 -39.48 1.71 -16.60
CA THR A 58 -40.82 1.13 -16.38
C THR A 58 -41.01 -0.14 -17.21
N LYS A 59 -40.79 -0.04 -18.54
CA LYS A 59 -40.90 -1.16 -19.47
C LYS A 59 -39.96 -2.32 -19.14
N LEU A 60 -38.76 -2.02 -18.67
CA LEU A 60 -37.80 -3.06 -18.28
C LEU A 60 -38.24 -3.81 -17.03
N VAL A 61 -38.78 -3.11 -16.03
CA VAL A 61 -39.36 -3.72 -14.83
C VAL A 61 -40.56 -4.58 -15.19
N ASP A 62 -41.45 -4.10 -16.08
CA ASP A 62 -42.59 -4.88 -16.59
C ASP A 62 -42.14 -6.14 -17.35
N SER A 63 -40.95 -6.09 -17.95
CA SER A 63 -40.31 -7.22 -18.64
C SER A 63 -39.52 -8.15 -17.70
N GLY A 64 -39.56 -7.92 -16.38
CA GLY A 64 -38.95 -8.77 -15.37
C GLY A 64 -37.56 -8.34 -14.87
N LEU A 65 -37.07 -7.14 -15.21
CA LEU A 65 -35.80 -6.61 -14.69
C LEU A 65 -35.82 -6.53 -13.16
N GLN A 66 -34.87 -7.22 -12.53
CA GLN A 66 -34.74 -7.26 -11.08
C GLN A 66 -33.88 -6.10 -10.56
N ARG A 67 -34.17 -5.60 -9.35
CA ARG A 67 -33.39 -4.51 -8.73
C ARG A 67 -31.90 -4.83 -8.65
N TRP A 68 -31.53 -6.06 -8.31
CA TRP A 68 -30.14 -6.47 -8.17
C TRP A 68 -29.36 -6.38 -9.50
N GLU A 69 -30.04 -6.51 -10.65
CA GLU A 69 -29.37 -6.38 -11.97
C GLU A 69 -28.89 -4.94 -12.19
N ILE A 70 -29.65 -3.96 -11.74
CA ILE A 70 -29.23 -2.54 -11.77
C ILE A 70 -28.11 -2.29 -10.77
N GLY A 71 -28.20 -2.91 -9.59
CA GLY A 71 -27.12 -2.90 -8.59
C GLY A 71 -25.81 -3.46 -9.15
N GLU A 72 -25.86 -4.55 -9.92
CA GLU A 72 -24.68 -5.12 -10.59
C GLU A 72 -24.11 -4.14 -11.64
N ILE A 73 -24.94 -3.49 -12.46
CA ILE A 73 -24.46 -2.49 -13.43
C ILE A 73 -23.76 -1.32 -12.71
N ALA A 74 -24.38 -0.79 -11.64
CA ALA A 74 -23.78 0.25 -10.81
C ALA A 74 -22.45 -0.22 -10.19
N SER A 75 -22.40 -1.46 -9.68
CA SER A 75 -21.20 -2.05 -9.09
C SER A 75 -20.06 -2.16 -10.10
N ARG A 76 -20.38 -2.47 -11.37
CA ARG A 76 -19.39 -2.51 -12.46
C ARG A 76 -18.87 -1.13 -12.83
N ILE A 77 -19.72 -0.11 -12.84
CA ILE A 77 -19.28 1.28 -13.07
C ILE A 77 -18.35 1.73 -11.94
N GLY A 78 -18.73 1.48 -10.68
CA GLY A 78 -17.86 1.73 -9.53
C GLY A 78 -16.51 0.99 -9.64
N GLN A 79 -16.52 -0.26 -10.12
CA GLN A 79 -15.30 -1.03 -10.34
C GLN A 79 -14.40 -0.42 -11.43
N LEU A 80 -14.97 0.15 -12.49
CA LEU A 80 -14.20 0.85 -13.53
C LEU A 80 -13.53 2.08 -12.94
N TYR A 81 -14.27 2.91 -12.21
CA TYR A 81 -13.72 4.08 -11.55
C TYR A 81 -12.60 3.72 -10.58
N PHE A 82 -12.80 2.72 -9.73
CA PHE A 82 -11.75 2.22 -8.84
C PHE A 82 -10.52 1.73 -9.61
N GLY A 83 -10.73 0.99 -10.70
CA GLY A 83 -9.63 0.54 -11.56
C GLY A 83 -8.89 1.69 -12.24
N GLN A 84 -9.54 2.82 -12.51
CA GLN A 84 -8.88 4.01 -13.03
C GLN A 84 -8.05 4.71 -11.94
N TYR A 85 -8.59 4.82 -10.72
CA TYR A 85 -7.84 5.31 -9.55
C TYR A 85 -6.55 4.49 -9.35
N MET A 86 -6.62 3.15 -9.38
CA MET A 86 -5.44 2.30 -9.23
C MET A 86 -4.35 2.52 -10.31
N ARG A 87 -4.70 3.11 -11.46
CA ARG A 87 -3.75 3.41 -12.55
C ARG A 87 -3.21 4.84 -12.51
N THR A 88 -4.01 5.79 -12.04
CA THR A 88 -3.69 7.21 -12.10
C THR A 88 -3.35 7.83 -10.75
N SER A 89 -3.72 7.17 -9.65
CA SER A 89 -3.73 7.71 -8.28
C SER A 89 -4.56 8.99 -8.12
N GLU A 90 -5.51 9.26 -9.03
CA GLU A 90 -6.36 10.45 -8.95
C GLU A 90 -7.59 10.18 -8.08
N VAL A 91 -7.68 10.89 -6.94
CA VAL A 91 -8.73 10.69 -5.93
C VAL A 91 -10.15 10.88 -6.47
N ARG A 92 -10.34 11.72 -7.50
CA ARG A 92 -11.65 11.93 -8.16
C ARG A 92 -12.29 10.61 -8.60
N PHE A 93 -11.51 9.68 -9.14
CA PHE A 93 -12.04 8.39 -9.57
C PHE A 93 -12.38 7.48 -8.39
N LEU A 94 -11.66 7.61 -7.28
CA LEU A 94 -11.98 6.88 -6.05
C LEU A 94 -13.29 7.37 -5.43
N LEU A 95 -13.52 8.69 -5.43
CA LEU A 95 -14.78 9.30 -4.98
C LEU A 95 -15.97 8.88 -5.84
N GLU A 96 -15.82 8.89 -7.16
CA GLU A 96 -16.85 8.39 -8.08
C GLU A 96 -17.20 6.92 -7.78
N ALA A 97 -16.19 6.07 -7.54
CA ALA A 97 -16.44 4.68 -7.15
C ALA A 97 -17.22 4.58 -5.83
N TYR A 98 -16.88 5.40 -4.84
CA TYR A 98 -17.57 5.48 -3.56
C TYR A 98 -19.05 5.85 -3.74
N ILE A 99 -19.36 6.89 -4.52
CA ILE A 99 -20.72 7.36 -4.77
C ILE A 99 -21.58 6.25 -5.38
N PHE A 100 -21.05 5.51 -6.37
CA PHE A 100 -21.75 4.37 -6.95
C PHE A 100 -22.02 3.27 -5.92
N TYR A 101 -21.05 2.95 -5.07
CA TYR A 101 -21.23 1.91 -4.06
C TYR A 101 -22.16 2.33 -2.91
N GLU A 102 -22.08 3.57 -2.45
CA GLU A 102 -22.97 4.14 -1.45
C GLU A 102 -24.41 4.19 -1.96
N ALA A 103 -24.63 4.59 -3.22
CA ALA A 103 -25.95 4.54 -3.84
C ALA A 103 -26.50 3.11 -3.95
N ILE A 104 -25.63 2.10 -4.11
CA ILE A 104 -26.06 0.70 -4.11
C ILE A 104 -26.57 0.29 -2.73
N LEU A 105 -25.83 0.66 -1.68
CA LEU A 105 -26.16 0.38 -0.29
C LEU A 105 -27.47 1.08 0.10
N ASN A 106 -27.59 2.39 -0.11
CA ASN A 106 -28.71 3.20 0.37
C ASN A 106 -30.06 2.90 -0.31
N ARG A 107 -30.03 2.23 -1.46
CA ARG A 107 -31.22 1.85 -2.23
C ARG A 107 -31.55 0.37 -2.11
N ASP A 108 -30.76 -0.34 -1.33
CA ASP A 108 -30.94 -1.75 -1.02
C ASP A 108 -31.17 -2.57 -2.30
N TYR A 109 -30.34 -2.37 -3.34
CA TYR A 109 -30.55 -3.06 -4.64
C TYR A 109 -30.49 -4.57 -4.53
N PHE A 110 -29.85 -5.10 -3.48
CA PHE A 110 -29.77 -6.54 -3.21
C PHE A 110 -30.83 -7.03 -2.20
N GLU A 111 -31.56 -6.11 -1.53
CA GLU A 111 -32.66 -6.42 -0.61
C GLU A 111 -33.99 -6.50 -1.38
N GLY A 112 -34.84 -7.47 -1.06
CA GLY A 112 -36.07 -7.74 -1.83
C GLY A 112 -35.98 -8.94 -2.78
N SER A 113 -34.85 -9.64 -2.77
CA SER A 113 -34.68 -10.97 -3.38
C SER A 113 -35.51 -12.06 -2.68
N LYS A 114 -36.70 -11.78 -2.11
CA LYS A 114 -37.45 -12.72 -1.25
C LYS A 114 -37.91 -14.01 -1.96
N GLY A 115 -37.99 -13.99 -3.30
CA GLY A 115 -38.10 -15.21 -4.14
C GLY A 115 -36.77 -15.75 -4.69
N SER A 116 -35.72 -14.94 -4.67
CA SER A 116 -34.34 -15.20 -5.14
C SER A 116 -33.35 -15.48 -4.00
N VAL A 117 -33.81 -15.66 -2.75
CA VAL A 117 -33.00 -15.96 -1.55
C VAL A 117 -32.14 -17.22 -1.76
N ARG A 118 -32.54 -18.08 -2.71
CA ARG A 118 -31.82 -19.30 -3.10
C ARG A 118 -30.95 -19.17 -4.35
N ASP A 119 -30.85 -17.98 -4.97
CA ASP A 119 -29.91 -17.78 -6.08
C ASP A 119 -28.51 -17.50 -5.52
N ARG A 120 -27.68 -18.55 -5.52
CA ARG A 120 -26.26 -18.49 -5.15
C ARG A 120 -25.49 -17.43 -5.94
N GLY A 121 -25.82 -17.25 -7.22
CA GLY A 121 -25.13 -16.31 -8.11
C GLY A 121 -25.31 -14.86 -7.66
N VAL A 122 -26.53 -14.48 -7.28
CA VAL A 122 -26.83 -13.13 -6.77
C VAL A 122 -26.13 -12.88 -5.44
N ARG A 123 -26.12 -13.87 -4.54
CA ARG A 123 -25.42 -13.77 -3.25
C ARG A 123 -23.92 -13.54 -3.41
N PHE A 124 -23.25 -14.24 -4.34
CA PHE A 124 -21.83 -13.96 -4.62
C PHE A 124 -21.60 -12.59 -5.27
N LYS A 125 -22.57 -12.02 -6.00
CA LYS A 125 -22.45 -10.65 -6.52
C LYS A 125 -22.51 -9.63 -5.39
N GLU A 126 -23.43 -9.81 -4.46
CA GLU A 126 -23.58 -8.96 -3.27
C GLU A 126 -22.35 -9.03 -2.36
N LEU A 127 -21.85 -10.22 -2.04
CA LEU A 127 -20.62 -10.40 -1.27
C LEU A 127 -19.43 -9.67 -1.91
N ARG A 128 -19.27 -9.75 -3.24
CA ARG A 128 -18.22 -9.03 -3.98
C ARG A 128 -18.44 -7.52 -3.97
N PHE A 129 -19.69 -7.05 -4.02
CA PHE A 129 -20.02 -5.65 -3.88
C PHE A 129 -19.54 -5.11 -2.51
N TYR A 130 -19.89 -5.78 -1.42
CA TYR A 130 -19.47 -5.36 -0.07
C TYR A 130 -17.95 -5.29 0.07
N VAL A 131 -17.21 -6.30 -0.42
CA VAL A 131 -15.73 -6.28 -0.38
C VAL A 131 -15.15 -5.10 -1.17
N ARG A 132 -15.70 -4.79 -2.34
CA ARG A 132 -15.25 -3.63 -3.13
C ARG A 132 -15.57 -2.31 -2.46
N PHE A 133 -16.75 -2.20 -1.84
CA PHE A 133 -17.14 -0.98 -1.15
C PHE A 133 -16.27 -0.77 0.10
N LEU A 134 -16.04 -1.82 0.89
CA LEU A 134 -15.11 -1.80 2.02
C LEU A 134 -13.73 -1.29 1.61
N LEU A 135 -13.19 -1.79 0.50
CA LEU A 135 -11.89 -1.39 0.00
C LEU A 135 -11.84 0.10 -0.38
N VAL A 136 -12.85 0.60 -1.10
CA VAL A 136 -12.92 2.02 -1.47
C VAL A 136 -13.07 2.91 -0.22
N SER A 137 -13.95 2.54 0.70
CA SER A 137 -14.17 3.28 1.95
C SER A 137 -12.92 3.31 2.84
N LEU A 138 -12.16 2.22 2.86
CA LEU A 138 -10.90 2.12 3.59
C LEU A 138 -9.83 3.05 2.98
N ILE A 139 -9.67 3.08 1.66
CA ILE A 139 -8.68 3.96 1.00
C ILE A 139 -9.05 5.44 1.15
N LEU A 140 -10.35 5.76 1.16
CA LEU A 140 -10.88 7.10 1.45
C LEU A 140 -10.93 7.44 2.95
N ASN A 141 -10.40 6.59 3.84
CA ASN A 141 -10.39 6.82 5.29
C ASN A 141 -11.79 7.13 5.90
N ARG A 142 -12.87 6.55 5.35
CA ARG A 142 -14.25 6.71 5.84
C ARG A 142 -14.55 5.72 6.97
N SER A 143 -13.94 5.93 8.14
CA SER A 143 -13.92 4.97 9.25
C SER A 143 -15.32 4.54 9.74
N GLU A 144 -16.30 5.44 9.82
CA GLU A 144 -17.68 5.12 10.20
C GLU A 144 -18.35 4.19 9.19
N MET A 145 -18.20 4.48 7.90
CA MET A 145 -18.71 3.64 6.81
C MET A 145 -18.00 2.27 6.79
N VAL A 146 -16.68 2.23 7.02
CA VAL A 146 -15.93 0.98 7.14
C VAL A 146 -16.51 0.11 8.25
N LYS A 147 -16.72 0.66 9.46
CA LYS A 147 -17.32 -0.08 10.59
C LYS A 147 -18.69 -0.65 10.22
N LEU A 148 -19.59 0.17 9.67
CA LEU A 148 -20.91 -0.26 9.22
C LEU A 148 -20.84 -1.40 8.20
N LEU A 149 -19.94 -1.29 7.22
CA LEU A 149 -19.80 -2.28 6.16
C LEU A 149 -19.19 -3.59 6.67
N VAL A 150 -18.26 -3.55 7.64
CA VAL A 150 -17.69 -4.75 8.27
C VAL A 150 -18.78 -5.55 8.97
N ASP A 151 -19.63 -4.87 9.73
CA ASP A 151 -20.73 -5.51 10.46
C ASP A 151 -21.74 -6.14 9.49
N ARG A 152 -22.19 -5.37 8.47
CA ARG A 152 -23.11 -5.87 7.45
C ARG A 152 -22.53 -7.03 6.65
N PHE A 153 -21.26 -6.95 6.26
CA PHE A 153 -20.59 -8.00 5.50
C PHE A 153 -20.44 -9.29 6.32
N THR A 154 -20.09 -9.17 7.60
CA THR A 154 -19.99 -10.31 8.52
C THR A 154 -21.34 -11.01 8.65
N ALA A 155 -22.41 -10.25 8.92
CA ALA A 155 -23.76 -10.78 8.99
C ALA A 155 -24.20 -11.45 7.67
N LEU A 156 -23.87 -10.86 6.51
CA LEU A 156 -24.19 -11.42 5.20
C LEU A 156 -23.47 -12.75 4.93
N VAL A 157 -22.21 -12.88 5.34
CA VAL A 157 -21.46 -14.14 5.22
C VAL A 157 -22.08 -15.22 6.10
N ASP A 158 -22.44 -14.89 7.33
CA ASP A 158 -23.07 -15.82 8.27
C ASP A 158 -24.46 -16.28 7.79
N ASP A 159 -25.28 -15.35 7.29
CA ASP A 159 -26.57 -15.66 6.63
C ASP A 159 -26.37 -16.56 5.40
N SER A 160 -25.35 -16.28 4.58
CA SER A 160 -25.03 -17.10 3.40
C SER A 160 -24.66 -18.53 3.78
N ILE A 161 -23.89 -18.72 4.87
CA ILE A 161 -23.54 -20.04 5.38
C ILE A 161 -24.79 -20.78 5.88
N ALA A 162 -25.67 -20.09 6.61
CA ALA A 162 -26.90 -20.68 7.13
C ALA A 162 -27.85 -21.10 6.00
N THR A 163 -27.97 -20.27 4.97
CA THR A 163 -28.87 -20.45 3.83
C THR A 163 -28.37 -21.50 2.84
N PHE A 164 -27.06 -21.56 2.57
CA PHE A 164 -26.46 -22.45 1.55
C PHE A 164 -25.54 -23.51 2.17
N ARG A 165 -26.11 -24.42 2.98
CA ARG A 165 -25.36 -25.44 3.75
C ARG A 165 -24.44 -26.34 2.92
N GLU A 166 -24.77 -26.57 1.65
CA GLU A 166 -23.97 -27.40 0.73
C GLU A 166 -22.81 -26.65 0.07
N THR A 167 -22.75 -25.32 0.20
CA THR A 167 -21.73 -24.48 -0.44
C THR A 167 -20.62 -24.13 0.55
N ASN A 168 -19.37 -24.26 0.11
CA ASN A 168 -18.22 -23.97 0.97
C ASN A 168 -17.90 -22.46 0.98
N PHE A 169 -18.16 -21.79 2.11
CA PHE A 169 -17.82 -20.37 2.33
C PHE A 169 -16.53 -20.14 3.12
N LYS A 170 -15.64 -21.14 3.24
CA LYS A 170 -14.38 -21.00 3.98
C LYS A 170 -13.55 -19.80 3.52
N GLU A 171 -13.47 -19.55 2.21
CA GLU A 171 -12.76 -18.37 1.67
C GLU A 171 -13.38 -17.05 2.12
N TRP A 172 -14.71 -16.95 2.14
CA TRP A 172 -15.40 -15.75 2.61
C TRP A 172 -15.23 -15.51 4.11
N LYS A 173 -15.21 -16.58 4.92
CA LYS A 173 -14.83 -16.48 6.34
C LYS A 173 -13.40 -15.96 6.52
N LEU A 174 -12.46 -16.43 5.69
CA LEU A 174 -11.09 -15.91 5.70
C LEU A 174 -11.05 -14.43 5.32
N VAL A 175 -11.83 -14.00 4.32
CA VAL A 175 -11.94 -12.58 3.95
C VAL A 175 -12.47 -11.73 5.11
N VAL A 176 -13.50 -12.18 5.85
CA VAL A 176 -13.99 -11.50 7.07
C VAL A 176 -12.86 -11.37 8.09
N GLN A 177 -12.14 -12.46 8.38
CA GLN A 177 -11.02 -12.44 9.34
C GLN A 177 -9.89 -11.50 8.91
N GLU A 178 -9.57 -11.47 7.61
CA GLU A 178 -8.59 -10.54 7.04
C GLU A 178 -9.03 -9.08 7.23
N ILE A 179 -10.28 -8.75 6.90
CA ILE A 179 -10.83 -7.40 7.06
C ILE A 179 -10.80 -6.97 8.53
N VAL A 180 -11.30 -7.81 9.43
CA VAL A 180 -11.35 -7.49 10.87
C VAL A 180 -9.94 -7.29 11.42
N ARG A 181 -8.97 -8.14 11.05
CA ARG A 181 -7.57 -7.98 11.45
C ARG A 181 -6.98 -6.69 10.89
N PHE A 182 -7.27 -6.37 9.62
CA PHE A 182 -6.78 -5.17 8.97
C PHE A 182 -7.32 -3.90 9.63
N VAL A 183 -8.65 -3.79 9.77
CA VAL A 183 -9.31 -2.63 10.39
C VAL A 183 -8.86 -2.46 11.83
N LYS A 184 -8.65 -3.55 12.58
CA LYS A 184 -8.12 -3.47 13.95
C LYS A 184 -6.70 -2.88 13.98
N ALA A 185 -5.82 -3.31 13.07
CA ALA A 185 -4.46 -2.80 12.98
C ALA A 185 -4.41 -1.34 12.48
N ASP A 186 -5.36 -0.96 11.62
CA ASP A 186 -5.49 0.38 11.06
C ASP A 186 -6.15 1.38 12.03
N THR A 187 -7.16 0.96 12.80
CA THR A 187 -7.85 1.81 13.79
C THR A 187 -6.91 2.36 14.85
N ALA A 188 -5.80 1.67 15.14
CA ALA A 188 -4.75 2.19 16.01
C ALA A 188 -4.16 3.52 15.49
N LEU A 189 -4.23 3.81 14.18
CA LEU A 189 -3.77 5.04 13.53
C LEU A 189 -4.84 6.13 13.43
N VAL A 190 -6.13 5.78 13.51
CA VAL A 190 -7.25 6.70 13.21
C VAL A 190 -7.35 7.87 14.19
N ASN A 191 -6.70 7.77 15.35
CA ASN A 191 -6.67 8.82 16.36
C ASN A 191 -5.49 9.80 16.22
N PHE A 192 -4.66 9.65 15.17
CA PHE A 192 -3.51 10.52 14.88
C PHE A 192 -3.72 11.31 13.59
N ARG A 193 -2.77 12.19 13.26
CA ARG A 193 -2.75 12.93 11.99
C ARG A 193 -3.00 12.00 10.78
N PRO A 194 -3.62 12.51 9.71
CA PRO A 194 -3.77 11.76 8.47
C PRO A 194 -2.42 11.23 7.95
N LEU A 195 -2.41 10.01 7.41
CA LEU A 195 -1.21 9.45 6.77
C LEU A 195 -0.85 10.19 5.47
N ARG A 196 -1.87 10.68 4.76
CA ARG A 196 -1.70 11.48 3.54
C ARG A 196 -1.01 12.79 3.83
N TYR A 197 -0.47 13.42 2.80
CA TYR A 197 0.20 14.70 2.92
C TYR A 197 -0.82 15.82 3.13
N CYS A 198 -0.80 16.42 4.31
CA CYS A 198 -1.65 17.56 4.63
C CYS A 198 -0.79 18.83 4.64
N VAL A 199 -1.15 19.81 3.80
CA VAL A 199 -0.40 21.08 3.69
C VAL A 199 -0.30 21.79 5.05
N THR A 200 -1.34 21.72 5.88
CA THR A 200 -1.37 22.32 7.21
C THR A 200 -0.32 21.73 8.16
N PHE A 201 -0.05 20.44 8.05
CA PHE A 201 0.75 19.70 9.02
C PHE A 201 2.15 19.31 8.52
N ASP A 202 2.29 19.14 7.21
CA ASP A 202 3.50 18.65 6.55
C ASP A 202 4.22 19.72 5.71
N SER A 203 3.63 20.91 5.51
CA SER A 203 4.33 22.03 4.86
C SER A 203 4.95 22.95 5.92
N TYR A 204 6.23 23.28 5.74
CA TYR A 204 6.97 24.14 6.66
C TYR A 204 7.34 25.46 5.96
N PRO A 205 6.60 26.55 6.19
CA PRO A 205 6.82 27.82 5.49
C PRO A 205 8.24 28.38 5.63
N ALA A 206 8.91 28.09 6.75
CA ALA A 206 10.27 28.51 7.03
C ALA A 206 11.31 27.97 6.03
N SER A 207 11.05 26.79 5.44
CA SER A 207 11.97 26.16 4.49
C SER A 207 11.74 26.60 3.04
N LEU A 208 10.57 27.13 2.70
CA LEU A 208 10.17 27.42 1.32
C LEU A 208 11.20 28.27 0.52
N PRO A 209 11.78 29.35 1.08
CA PRO A 209 12.80 30.13 0.37
C PRO A 209 14.05 29.31 0.04
N TYR A 210 14.39 28.34 0.89
CA TYR A 210 15.55 27.49 0.79
C TYR A 210 15.34 26.30 -0.14
N VAL A 211 14.12 25.77 -0.20
CA VAL A 211 13.72 24.74 -1.17
C VAL A 211 13.80 25.31 -2.59
N ALA A 212 13.44 26.59 -2.77
CA ALA A 212 13.44 27.23 -4.08
C ALA A 212 14.82 27.25 -4.75
N ARG A 213 15.92 27.21 -3.99
CA ARG A 213 17.29 27.16 -4.52
C ARG A 213 17.54 25.94 -5.40
N PHE A 214 16.88 24.83 -5.12
CA PHE A 214 17.12 23.57 -5.83
C PHE A 214 16.58 23.61 -7.26
N HIS A 215 15.71 24.57 -7.59
CA HIS A 215 15.16 24.77 -8.94
C HIS A 215 16.19 25.17 -10.00
N ALA A 216 17.46 25.45 -9.63
CA ALA A 216 18.45 25.97 -10.56
C ALA A 216 19.01 24.93 -11.55
N LYS A 217 19.10 23.64 -11.22
CA LYS A 217 19.54 22.55 -12.15
C LYS A 217 19.01 21.17 -11.73
N LYS A 218 18.28 20.47 -12.61
CA LYS A 218 17.83 19.06 -12.48
C LYS A 218 17.01 18.71 -11.22
N VAL A 219 15.95 19.45 -10.94
CA VAL A 219 14.91 19.01 -10.00
C VAL A 219 14.20 17.78 -10.55
N LEU A 220 14.18 16.70 -9.77
CA LEU A 220 13.43 15.50 -10.12
C LEU A 220 12.00 15.61 -9.60
N LYS A 221 11.04 15.31 -10.48
CA LYS A 221 9.63 15.19 -10.12
C LYS A 221 9.32 13.76 -9.72
N PHE A 222 8.75 13.56 -8.55
CA PHE A 222 8.26 12.24 -8.18
C PHE A 222 6.99 11.92 -8.95
N ARG A 223 7.04 10.87 -9.80
CA ARG A 223 5.93 10.54 -10.70
C ARG A 223 5.40 9.13 -10.57
N ASP A 224 6.26 8.19 -10.24
CA ASP A 224 5.91 6.78 -10.23
C ASP A 224 6.50 6.11 -8.99
N ALA A 225 5.70 5.25 -8.35
CA ALA A 225 6.09 4.47 -7.18
C ALA A 225 5.73 3.01 -7.40
N LEU A 226 6.63 2.11 -7.00
CA LEU A 226 6.40 0.68 -6.95
C LEU A 226 6.39 0.24 -5.49
N LEU A 227 5.26 -0.31 -5.05
CA LEU A 227 5.05 -0.75 -3.67
C LEU A 227 4.86 -2.25 -3.64
N THR A 228 5.71 -2.97 -2.92
CA THR A 228 5.52 -4.39 -2.67
C THR A 228 5.91 -4.75 -1.25
N SER A 229 5.11 -5.63 -0.65
CA SER A 229 5.42 -6.21 0.65
C SER A 229 5.10 -7.69 0.65
N TYR A 230 5.96 -8.45 1.32
CA TYR A 230 5.73 -9.82 1.64
C TYR A 230 6.40 -10.22 2.96
N HIS A 231 5.58 -10.42 3.99
CA HIS A 231 5.97 -11.13 5.20
C HIS A 231 5.04 -12.33 5.46
N ARG A 232 5.56 -13.32 6.19
CA ARG A 232 4.72 -14.45 6.62
C ARG A 232 3.66 -13.95 7.59
N ASN A 233 2.40 -14.35 7.34
CA ASN A 233 1.24 -13.97 8.15
C ASN A 233 1.03 -12.45 8.27
N GLU A 234 1.53 -11.68 7.30
CA GLU A 234 1.33 -10.23 7.25
C GLU A 234 -0.17 -9.88 7.19
N VAL A 235 -0.56 -8.85 7.93
CA VAL A 235 -1.92 -8.29 7.88
C VAL A 235 -2.17 -7.73 6.48
N LYS A 236 -3.25 -8.18 5.85
CA LYS A 236 -3.63 -7.76 4.50
C LYS A 236 -5.13 -7.82 4.29
N PHE A 237 -5.61 -7.01 3.37
CA PHE A 237 -6.96 -7.03 2.86
C PHE A 237 -6.93 -6.85 1.34
N ALA A 238 -7.55 -7.78 0.62
CA ALA A 238 -7.44 -7.89 -0.84
C ALA A 238 -5.95 -7.95 -1.28
N GLU A 239 -5.52 -7.01 -2.12
CA GLU A 239 -4.15 -6.90 -2.65
C GLU A 239 -3.25 -5.97 -1.80
N PHE A 240 -3.80 -5.35 -0.75
CA PHE A 240 -3.07 -4.41 0.09
C PHE A 240 -2.62 -5.12 1.37
N THR A 241 -1.31 -5.15 1.57
CA THR A 241 -0.78 -5.39 2.91
C THR A 241 -0.88 -4.11 3.73
N LEU A 242 -0.80 -4.23 5.06
CA LEU A 242 -0.84 -3.06 5.94
C LEU A 242 0.27 -2.05 5.61
N ASP A 243 1.46 -2.53 5.31
CA ASP A 243 2.61 -1.68 5.00
C ASP A 243 2.47 -0.99 3.63
N THR A 244 2.04 -1.72 2.60
CA THR A 244 1.76 -1.13 1.28
C THR A 244 0.59 -0.15 1.31
N PHE A 245 -0.42 -0.38 2.17
CA PHE A 245 -1.52 0.54 2.40
C PHE A 245 -1.04 1.84 3.07
N ARG A 246 -0.23 1.74 4.13
CA ARG A 246 0.33 2.92 4.80
C ARG A 246 1.19 3.75 3.85
N MET A 247 2.02 3.08 3.04
CA MET A 247 2.86 3.76 2.05
C MET A 247 2.01 4.36 0.92
N LEU A 248 0.95 3.69 0.46
CA LEU A 248 -0.02 4.25 -0.48
C LEU A 248 -0.59 5.57 0.04
N GLN A 249 -1.12 5.57 1.27
CA GLN A 249 -1.68 6.77 1.89
C GLN A 249 -0.62 7.86 2.03
N CYS A 250 0.60 7.51 2.48
CA CYS A 250 1.72 8.43 2.66
C CYS A 250 2.18 9.12 1.36
N LEU A 251 1.83 8.59 0.19
CA LEU A 251 2.23 9.13 -1.11
C LEU A 251 1.03 9.76 -1.86
N GLU A 252 0.00 10.19 -1.13
CA GLU A 252 -1.14 10.93 -1.65
C GLU A 252 -1.37 12.22 -0.87
N TRP A 253 -1.93 13.24 -1.54
CA TRP A 253 -2.44 14.43 -0.89
C TRP A 253 -3.70 14.11 -0.07
N GLU A 254 -3.78 14.71 1.12
CA GLU A 254 -5.02 14.74 1.89
C GLU A 254 -6.05 15.57 1.09
N PRO A 255 -7.24 15.04 0.82
CA PRO A 255 -8.30 15.81 0.17
C PRO A 255 -8.70 16.99 1.06
N SER A 256 -8.60 18.21 0.55
CA SER A 256 -9.01 19.43 1.26
C SER A 256 -10.54 19.53 1.36
N GLY A 257 -11.10 19.87 2.52
CA GLY A 257 -12.53 20.21 2.68
C GLY A 257 -13.15 19.84 4.03
N SER A 258 -14.26 20.51 4.39
CA SER A 258 -15.03 20.33 5.63
C SER A 258 -15.76 18.97 5.77
N PHE A 259 -15.62 18.06 4.80
CA PHE A 259 -16.31 16.76 4.78
C PHE A 259 -15.73 15.69 5.72
N TYR A 260 -14.68 16.02 6.48
CA TYR A 260 -14.23 15.25 7.64
C TYR A 260 -14.72 15.82 8.98
N GLN A 261 -15.32 17.02 8.98
CA GLN A 261 -16.02 17.52 10.16
C GLN A 261 -17.47 17.02 10.10
N LYS A 262 -17.90 16.31 11.16
CA LYS A 262 -19.29 15.87 11.34
C LYS A 262 -20.24 17.04 11.07
N HIS A 263 -20.98 17.02 9.97
CA HIS A 263 -22.16 17.86 9.87
C HIS A 263 -23.24 17.29 10.79
N PRO A 264 -23.84 18.08 11.68
CA PRO A 264 -25.07 17.70 12.34
C PRO A 264 -26.12 17.44 11.25
N VAL A 265 -26.85 16.34 11.39
CA VAL A 265 -28.00 16.06 10.53
C VAL A 265 -29.03 17.16 10.76
N GLU A 266 -29.06 18.18 9.90
CA GLU A 266 -30.18 19.10 9.84
C GLU A 266 -31.35 18.35 9.19
N SER A 267 -32.31 17.98 10.03
CA SER A 267 -33.62 17.51 9.61
C SER A 267 -34.33 18.61 8.82
N ARG A 268 -34.33 18.52 7.48
CA ARG A 268 -35.27 19.28 6.67
C ARG A 268 -36.62 18.59 6.68
N GLU A 269 -37.48 19.07 7.58
CA GLU A 269 -38.93 18.95 7.43
C GLU A 269 -39.34 19.65 6.14
N ASN A 270 -39.80 18.87 5.15
CA ASN A 270 -40.98 19.16 4.34
C ASN A 270 -41.15 18.07 3.26
N GLY A 271 -42.32 17.41 3.29
CA GLY A 271 -42.68 16.31 2.42
C GLY A 271 -42.86 16.75 0.97
N ALA A 272 -41.95 16.31 0.12
CA ALA A 272 -42.19 16.04 -1.29
C ALA A 272 -41.24 14.92 -1.72
N SER A 273 -41.79 13.78 -2.14
CA SER A 273 -41.01 12.64 -2.64
C SER A 273 -40.30 13.02 -3.93
N VAL A 274 -39.04 13.43 -3.83
CA VAL A 274 -38.17 13.62 -4.99
C VAL A 274 -37.67 12.24 -5.43
N ASP A 275 -38.18 11.76 -6.56
CA ASP A 275 -37.67 10.58 -7.25
C ASP A 275 -36.20 10.83 -7.65
N HIS A 276 -35.25 10.34 -6.85
CA HIS A 276 -33.81 10.36 -7.14
C HIS A 276 -33.39 9.39 -8.28
N SER A 277 -34.19 9.28 -9.34
CA SER A 277 -33.88 8.48 -10.53
C SER A 277 -32.67 9.00 -11.32
N ALA A 278 -32.17 10.21 -11.01
CA ALA A 278 -31.06 10.89 -11.68
C ALA A 278 -29.67 10.62 -11.05
N THR A 279 -29.25 9.37 -10.88
CA THR A 279 -27.93 9.04 -10.28
C THR A 279 -26.78 8.97 -11.27
N SER A 280 -26.92 9.50 -12.48
CA SER A 280 -25.78 9.66 -13.39
C SER A 280 -26.12 10.61 -14.53
N GLY A 281 -26.02 11.90 -14.26
CA GLY A 281 -26.02 12.93 -15.28
C GLY A 281 -25.39 14.17 -14.68
N LEU A 282 -24.06 14.17 -14.56
CA LEU A 282 -23.26 15.17 -13.84
C LEU A 282 -23.55 15.23 -12.34
N ILE A 283 -22.68 14.60 -11.55
CA ILE A 283 -22.39 15.14 -10.22
C ILE A 283 -21.88 16.57 -10.44
N ASP A 284 -22.32 17.49 -9.59
CA ASP A 284 -21.93 18.89 -9.61
C ASP A 284 -20.40 18.97 -9.73
N ILE A 285 -19.90 19.45 -10.87
CA ILE A 285 -18.45 19.59 -11.11
C ILE A 285 -17.82 20.43 -9.99
N ASN A 286 -18.62 21.28 -9.36
CA ASN A 286 -18.27 22.05 -8.17
C ASN A 286 -18.00 21.16 -6.94
N PHE A 287 -18.74 20.08 -6.70
CA PHE A 287 -18.53 19.18 -5.55
C PHE A 287 -17.19 18.43 -5.61
N VAL A 288 -16.76 18.04 -6.81
CA VAL A 288 -15.45 17.40 -7.02
C VAL A 288 -14.31 18.43 -7.05
N ALA A 289 -14.58 19.63 -7.58
CA ALA A 289 -13.63 20.75 -7.56
C ALA A 289 -13.37 21.28 -6.13
N ASP A 290 -14.39 21.28 -5.27
CA ASP A 290 -14.28 21.72 -3.87
C ASP A 290 -13.47 20.75 -2.98
N MET A 291 -13.29 19.49 -3.42
CA MET A 291 -12.57 18.43 -2.68
C MET A 291 -11.11 18.24 -3.12
N THR A 292 -10.68 18.91 -4.19
CA THR A 292 -9.32 18.80 -4.71
C THR A 292 -8.70 20.17 -4.88
N ASP A 293 -7.65 20.46 -4.12
CA ASP A 293 -6.88 21.68 -4.30
C ASP A 293 -6.14 21.62 -5.65
N LEU A 294 -6.64 22.41 -6.61
CA LEU A 294 -6.08 22.49 -7.97
C LEU A 294 -4.70 23.16 -8.00
N THR A 295 -4.26 23.78 -6.90
CA THR A 295 -2.91 24.34 -6.77
C THR A 295 -1.86 23.27 -6.48
N LEU A 296 -2.28 22.09 -6.00
CA LEU A 296 -1.38 20.98 -5.69
C LEU A 296 -0.96 20.21 -6.95
N PRO A 297 0.30 19.75 -7.01
CA PRO A 297 0.75 18.83 -8.05
C PRO A 297 -0.07 17.53 -8.07
N PRO A 298 -0.16 16.83 -9.21
CA PRO A 298 -0.84 15.53 -9.27
C PRO A 298 -0.14 14.50 -8.38
N ASN A 299 -0.93 13.55 -7.82
CA ASN A 299 -0.39 12.41 -7.10
C ASN A 299 0.57 11.58 -7.99
N PRO A 300 1.64 11.01 -7.43
CA PRO A 300 2.45 10.01 -8.12
C PRO A 300 1.61 8.75 -8.38
N ARG A 301 1.84 8.12 -9.54
CA ARG A 301 1.26 6.83 -9.90
C ARG A 301 1.85 5.72 -9.05
N LYS A 302 1.05 4.72 -8.71
CA LYS A 302 1.46 3.66 -7.78
C LYS A 302 1.17 2.29 -8.39
N ALA A 303 2.21 1.53 -8.69
CA ALA A 303 2.10 0.12 -9.00
C ALA A 303 2.21 -0.67 -7.69
N ILE A 304 1.14 -1.39 -7.32
CA ILE A 304 1.09 -2.20 -6.11
C ILE A 304 1.13 -3.67 -6.51
N LEU A 305 2.12 -4.40 -6.01
CA LEU A 305 2.31 -5.81 -6.32
C LEU A 305 2.18 -6.66 -5.05
N TYR A 306 1.14 -7.49 -5.02
CA TYR A 306 0.95 -8.48 -3.97
C TYR A 306 1.55 -9.83 -4.39
N ARG A 307 2.54 -10.33 -3.62
CA ARG A 307 3.25 -11.59 -3.89
C ARG A 307 3.77 -11.72 -5.33
N PRO A 308 4.52 -10.73 -5.86
CA PRO A 308 5.06 -10.84 -7.21
C PRO A 308 6.11 -11.94 -7.29
N SER A 309 6.23 -12.54 -8.48
CA SER A 309 7.48 -13.21 -8.83
C SER A 309 8.58 -12.16 -9.04
N VAL A 310 9.84 -12.50 -8.78
CA VAL A 310 10.99 -11.62 -9.09
C VAL A 310 10.95 -11.15 -10.55
N THR A 311 10.64 -12.05 -11.48
CA THR A 311 10.47 -11.72 -12.91
C THR A 311 9.36 -10.71 -13.17
N GLN A 312 8.23 -10.81 -12.45
CA GLN A 312 7.14 -9.84 -12.56
C GLN A 312 7.57 -8.48 -11.99
N LEU A 313 8.25 -8.48 -10.84
CA LEU A 313 8.78 -7.26 -10.22
C LEU A 313 9.74 -6.54 -11.17
N ILE A 314 10.73 -7.26 -11.72
CA ILE A 314 11.71 -6.75 -12.68
C ILE A 314 11.00 -6.21 -13.93
N ALA A 315 10.00 -6.92 -14.46
CA ALA A 315 9.25 -6.45 -15.63
C ALA A 315 8.48 -5.15 -15.36
N VAL A 316 7.92 -4.99 -14.16
CA VAL A 316 7.22 -3.77 -13.76
C VAL A 316 8.22 -2.61 -13.59
N ILE A 317 9.35 -2.85 -12.92
CA ILE A 317 10.42 -1.85 -12.79
C ILE A 317 10.91 -1.41 -14.17
N ALA A 318 11.19 -2.36 -15.07
CA ALA A 318 11.64 -2.09 -16.43
C ALA A 318 10.64 -1.22 -17.19
N MET A 319 9.35 -1.53 -17.08
CA MET A 319 8.29 -0.75 -17.71
C MET A 319 8.23 0.68 -17.15
N ILE A 320 8.28 0.84 -15.82
CA ILE A 320 8.26 2.17 -15.22
C ILE A 320 9.49 2.96 -15.67
N CYS A 321 10.70 2.37 -15.63
CA CYS A 321 11.94 3.01 -16.08
C CYS A 321 11.90 3.47 -17.55
N GLU A 322 11.28 2.68 -18.43
CA GLU A 322 11.12 3.03 -19.85
C GLU A 322 10.13 4.18 -20.05
N GLU A 323 9.07 4.23 -19.25
CA GLU A 323 8.03 5.26 -19.32
C GLU A 323 8.31 6.51 -18.47
N LEU A 324 9.33 6.45 -17.59
CA LEU A 324 9.70 7.52 -16.68
C LEU A 324 10.28 8.70 -17.47
N PRO A 325 9.70 9.91 -17.33
CA PRO A 325 10.24 11.09 -18.02
C PRO A 325 11.65 11.44 -17.52
N PRO A 326 12.50 12.08 -18.35
CA PRO A 326 13.89 12.38 -17.99
C PRO A 326 14.08 13.27 -16.75
N ASP A 327 13.06 14.08 -16.41
CA ASP A 327 13.04 14.99 -15.26
C ASP A 327 12.37 14.37 -14.03
N SER A 328 12.31 13.04 -13.94
CA SER A 328 11.50 12.35 -12.93
C SER A 328 12.29 11.27 -12.17
N VAL A 329 11.86 11.02 -10.94
CA VAL A 329 12.36 9.97 -10.06
C VAL A 329 11.26 8.94 -9.81
N MET A 330 11.66 7.67 -9.75
CA MET A 330 10.79 6.58 -9.31
C MET A 330 11.13 6.18 -7.88
N LEU A 331 10.11 6.00 -7.03
CA LEU A 331 10.26 5.37 -5.72
C LEU A 331 10.05 3.86 -5.84
N VAL A 332 10.94 3.05 -5.26
CA VAL A 332 10.77 1.61 -5.14
C VAL A 332 10.80 1.24 -3.67
N TYR A 333 9.66 0.77 -3.15
CA TYR A 333 9.52 0.31 -1.77
C TYR A 333 9.37 -1.20 -1.76
N LEU A 334 10.32 -1.88 -1.11
CA LEU A 334 10.37 -3.32 -0.96
C LEU A 334 10.38 -3.68 0.53
N SER A 335 9.32 -4.32 1.02
CA SER A 335 9.27 -4.87 2.37
C SER A 335 9.23 -6.39 2.32
N ALA A 336 10.31 -7.06 2.73
CA ALA A 336 10.39 -8.51 2.68
C ALA A 336 11.49 -9.04 3.60
N SER A 337 11.34 -10.26 4.11
CA SER A 337 12.41 -10.91 4.86
C SER A 337 13.52 -11.40 3.93
N GLY A 338 14.78 -11.32 4.39
CA GLY A 338 15.91 -11.95 3.70
C GLY A 338 16.00 -13.46 3.91
N LYS A 339 15.19 -14.04 4.81
CA LYS A 339 15.20 -15.48 5.07
C LYS A 339 14.06 -16.16 4.32
N ALA A 340 14.40 -17.10 3.43
CA ALA A 340 13.45 -18.09 2.94
C ALA A 340 13.05 -18.98 4.12
N GLY A 341 11.97 -18.63 4.82
CA GLY A 341 11.77 -19.20 6.14
C GLY A 341 11.75 -20.73 6.11
N HIS A 342 12.59 -21.36 6.93
CA HIS A 342 12.58 -22.81 7.04
C HIS A 342 11.20 -23.23 7.56
N THR A 343 10.48 -24.03 6.78
CA THR A 343 9.37 -24.81 7.29
C THR A 343 9.97 -25.85 8.23
N ASN A 344 10.02 -25.53 9.53
CA ASN A 344 10.05 -26.57 10.56
C ASN A 344 8.69 -27.26 10.53
N ILE A 345 8.45 -28.08 9.51
CA ILE A 345 7.47 -29.15 9.62
C ILE A 345 8.11 -30.08 10.64
N SER A 346 7.60 -30.03 11.86
CA SER A 346 7.80 -31.08 12.85
C SER A 346 7.66 -32.42 12.14
N GLN A 347 8.74 -33.20 12.10
CA GLN A 347 8.68 -34.62 11.82
C GLN A 347 7.80 -35.29 12.88
N MET A 348 6.49 -35.29 12.65
CA MET A 348 5.58 -36.22 13.28
C MET A 348 4.47 -36.46 12.27
N GLU A 349 4.19 -37.74 12.00
CA GLU A 349 3.15 -38.25 11.12
C GLU A 349 3.43 -38.21 9.61
N ARG A 350 4.33 -39.08 9.14
CA ARG A 350 4.08 -39.94 7.96
C ARG A 350 4.81 -41.28 8.09
N SER A 351 4.42 -42.07 9.08
CA SER A 351 4.53 -43.54 8.98
C SER A 351 3.34 -44.03 8.16
N GLY A 352 3.60 -44.63 7.00
CA GLY A 352 2.60 -45.37 6.24
C GLY A 352 2.30 -44.80 4.86
N VAL A 353 3.05 -45.27 3.88
CA VAL A 353 2.58 -46.02 2.69
C VAL A 353 3.54 -45.73 1.54
N SER A 354 4.40 -46.72 1.32
CA SER A 354 5.26 -46.89 0.15
C SER A 354 4.45 -46.87 -1.14
N ARG A 355 4.79 -45.98 -2.08
CA ARG A 355 4.64 -46.23 -3.51
C ARG A 355 5.85 -45.67 -4.27
N LYS A 356 6.55 -46.62 -4.89
CA LYS A 356 7.72 -46.46 -5.76
C LYS A 356 7.39 -45.58 -6.97
N SER A 357 8.27 -44.63 -7.30
CA SER A 357 8.56 -44.29 -8.69
C SER A 357 10.01 -43.81 -8.80
N SER A 358 10.70 -44.39 -9.77
CA SER A 358 12.14 -44.44 -10.01
C SER A 358 12.72 -43.11 -10.46
N THR A 359 13.85 -42.75 -9.84
CA THR A 359 14.76 -41.69 -10.26
C THR A 359 15.51 -42.13 -11.51
N VAL A 360 15.35 -41.42 -12.63
CA VAL A 360 16.31 -41.49 -13.75
C VAL A 360 17.29 -40.34 -13.55
N ARG A 361 18.48 -40.67 -13.04
CA ARG A 361 19.67 -39.80 -13.10
C ARG A 361 20.35 -40.07 -14.44
N VAL A 362 20.40 -39.08 -15.32
CA VAL A 362 21.30 -39.12 -16.48
C VAL A 362 22.63 -38.52 -16.04
N VAL A 363 23.63 -39.40 -16.00
CA VAL A 363 25.05 -39.11 -15.87
C VAL A 363 25.61 -38.91 -17.28
N SER A 364 26.42 -37.87 -17.50
CA SER A 364 27.33 -37.78 -18.65
C SER A 364 28.77 -37.54 -18.14
N HIS A 365 29.59 -38.57 -18.28
CA HIS A 365 31.05 -38.56 -18.13
C HIS A 365 31.67 -38.38 -19.53
N THR A 366 32.52 -37.37 -19.80
CA THR A 366 33.99 -37.25 -19.66
C THR A 366 34.76 -37.39 -20.99
N SER A 367 35.74 -36.51 -21.21
CA SER A 367 37.10 -36.86 -21.71
C SER A 367 38.03 -35.65 -21.48
N HIS A 368 38.92 -35.63 -20.47
CA HIS A 368 40.27 -36.23 -20.36
C HIS A 368 41.43 -35.39 -20.94
N GLY A 369 42.36 -35.04 -20.06
CA GLY A 369 43.73 -34.57 -20.34
C GLY A 369 44.51 -34.61 -19.02
N GLN A 370 45.40 -35.59 -18.88
CA GLN A 370 46.11 -36.01 -17.66
C GLN A 370 47.34 -35.14 -17.34
N ASN A 371 47.75 -35.06 -16.06
CA ASN A 371 49.04 -35.60 -15.57
C ASN A 371 49.26 -35.35 -14.05
N SER A 372 49.54 -36.45 -13.31
CA SER A 372 50.41 -36.69 -12.11
C SER A 372 50.61 -35.59 -11.04
N SER A 373 50.65 -35.79 -9.71
CA SER A 373 50.84 -36.97 -8.83
C SER A 373 50.56 -36.62 -7.34
N ILE A 374 50.18 -37.65 -6.58
CA ILE A 374 49.83 -37.90 -5.15
C ILE A 374 50.70 -37.21 -4.02
N PRO A 375 50.39 -37.34 -2.70
CA PRO A 375 49.52 -36.49 -1.86
C PRO A 375 50.22 -35.89 -0.60
N GLU A 376 49.64 -34.89 0.05
CA GLU A 376 49.95 -34.61 1.46
C GLU A 376 48.70 -34.66 2.34
N ASN A 377 48.85 -35.40 3.43
CA ASN A 377 47.87 -35.68 4.46
C ASN A 377 47.34 -34.38 5.09
N TYR A 378 46.02 -34.25 5.25
CA TYR A 378 45.49 -33.60 6.45
C TYR A 378 44.19 -34.26 6.89
N VAL A 379 44.18 -34.51 8.20
CA VAL A 379 43.18 -35.23 8.97
C VAL A 379 41.90 -34.42 9.09
N ASP A 380 40.81 -35.19 9.04
CA ASP A 380 39.42 -34.85 9.32
C ASP A 380 39.23 -33.80 10.43
N SER A 381 38.55 -32.70 10.08
CA SER A 381 37.81 -31.92 11.05
C SER A 381 36.49 -31.46 10.41
N LYS A 382 35.40 -32.07 10.87
CA LYS A 382 34.00 -31.64 10.80
C LYS A 382 33.82 -30.19 10.33
N VAL A 383 33.57 -30.01 9.04
CA VAL A 383 32.98 -28.77 8.53
C VAL A 383 31.47 -28.86 8.79
N ASN A 384 31.03 -28.15 9.82
CA ASN A 384 29.63 -27.74 9.96
C ASN A 384 29.19 -27.16 8.61
N SER A 385 28.10 -27.68 8.04
CA SER A 385 27.44 -27.11 6.87
C SER A 385 26.90 -25.72 7.23
N GLY A 386 27.76 -24.71 7.14
CA GLY A 386 27.40 -23.30 7.30
C GLY A 386 26.38 -22.93 6.24
N HIS A 387 25.18 -22.56 6.68
CA HIS A 387 24.19 -21.92 5.84
C HIS A 387 24.80 -20.63 5.27
N PHE A 388 25.08 -20.57 3.97
CA PHE A 388 25.29 -19.30 3.28
C PHE A 388 23.96 -18.54 3.37
N VAL A 389 23.92 -17.47 4.17
CA VAL A 389 22.84 -16.49 4.11
C VAL A 389 22.98 -15.81 2.74
N GLU A 390 22.09 -16.13 1.80
CA GLU A 390 22.07 -15.43 0.51
C GLU A 390 21.65 -13.98 0.75
N ASP A 391 22.49 -13.02 0.31
CA ASP A 391 22.27 -11.58 0.35
C ASP A 391 21.13 -11.17 -0.61
N SER A 392 19.89 -11.53 -0.25
CA SER A 392 18.69 -11.36 -1.07
C SER A 392 17.45 -11.06 -0.23
N LEU A 393 16.36 -10.65 -0.91
CA LEU A 393 15.01 -10.54 -0.34
C LEU A 393 14.14 -11.68 -0.84
N TRP A 394 13.48 -12.40 0.08
CA TRP A 394 12.56 -13.47 -0.27
C TRP A 394 11.14 -12.92 -0.50
N LEU A 395 10.71 -12.87 -1.76
CA LEU A 395 9.39 -12.37 -2.16
C LEU A 395 8.27 -13.42 -2.04
N GLY A 396 8.50 -14.49 -1.27
CA GLY A 396 7.52 -15.53 -0.95
C GLY A 396 7.63 -16.81 -1.78
N PRO A 397 6.77 -17.81 -1.48
CA PRO A 397 6.85 -19.13 -2.11
C PRO A 397 6.37 -19.07 -3.57
N ARG A 398 7.10 -19.73 -4.47
CA ARG A 398 6.62 -19.99 -5.84
C ARG A 398 5.74 -21.24 -5.88
N ARG A 399 4.79 -21.24 -6.82
CA ARG A 399 3.93 -22.40 -7.14
C ARG A 399 4.70 -23.58 -7.74
N ASP A 400 5.85 -23.32 -8.38
CA ASP A 400 6.68 -24.31 -9.07
C ASP A 400 7.81 -24.90 -8.19
N GLY A 401 7.94 -24.44 -6.94
CA GLY A 401 8.99 -24.90 -6.02
C GLY A 401 10.36 -24.23 -6.19
N GLY A 402 10.51 -23.24 -7.09
CA GLY A 402 11.74 -22.45 -7.24
C GLY A 402 11.92 -21.36 -6.16
N SER A 403 13.14 -20.82 -6.03
CA SER A 403 13.41 -19.66 -5.17
C SER A 403 12.80 -18.37 -5.77
N ASN A 404 12.35 -17.47 -4.91
CA ASN A 404 11.79 -16.16 -5.29
C ASN A 404 12.60 -15.05 -4.63
N ASN A 405 13.92 -15.11 -4.81
CA ASN A 405 14.89 -14.23 -4.17
C ASN A 405 15.25 -13.09 -5.11
N LEU A 406 15.08 -11.85 -4.64
CA LEU A 406 15.56 -10.64 -5.32
C LEU A 406 16.95 -10.29 -4.79
N TYR A 407 17.93 -10.22 -5.68
CA TYR A 407 19.30 -9.84 -5.32
C TYR A 407 19.52 -8.35 -5.59
N PRO A 408 20.45 -7.69 -4.87
CA PRO A 408 20.84 -6.31 -5.18
C PRO A 408 21.24 -6.14 -6.66
N GLY A 409 21.93 -7.12 -7.24
CA GLY A 409 22.33 -7.12 -8.65
C GLY A 409 21.17 -6.99 -9.65
N ASP A 410 19.96 -7.43 -9.28
CA ASP A 410 18.77 -7.34 -10.12
C ASP A 410 18.27 -5.90 -10.28
N ILE A 411 18.62 -5.00 -9.35
CA ILE A 411 18.21 -3.59 -9.36
C ILE A 411 19.18 -2.74 -10.19
N ILE A 412 20.47 -3.13 -10.27
CA ILE A 412 21.53 -2.36 -10.95
C ILE A 412 21.13 -1.91 -12.37
N PRO A 413 20.52 -2.75 -13.24
CA PRO A 413 20.15 -2.31 -14.59
C PRO A 413 19.20 -1.11 -14.63
N PHE A 414 18.43 -0.88 -13.56
CA PHE A 414 17.42 0.16 -13.49
C PHE A 414 17.95 1.49 -12.96
N THR A 415 19.17 1.51 -12.42
CA THR A 415 19.90 2.74 -12.00
C THR A 415 20.38 3.61 -13.18
N ARG A 416 19.92 3.32 -14.41
CA ARG A 416 20.00 4.21 -15.58
C ARG A 416 19.03 5.40 -15.50
N ARG A 417 18.10 5.34 -14.55
CA ARG A 417 17.15 6.39 -14.20
C ARG A 417 17.28 6.69 -12.71
N PRO A 418 16.92 7.91 -12.27
CA PRO A 418 16.94 8.24 -10.85
C PRO A 418 15.97 7.36 -10.06
N ILE A 419 16.46 6.73 -8.99
CA ILE A 419 15.69 5.83 -8.12
C ILE A 419 15.83 6.29 -6.67
N PHE A 420 14.69 6.36 -5.98
CA PHE A 420 14.60 6.43 -4.53
C PHE A 420 14.18 5.05 -4.00
N LEU A 421 15.12 4.32 -3.40
CA LEU A 421 14.94 2.93 -2.97
C LEU A 421 14.74 2.87 -1.45
N ILE A 422 13.66 2.23 -1.02
CA ILE A 422 13.39 1.93 0.39
C ILE A 422 13.37 0.41 0.54
N ILE A 423 14.32 -0.13 1.31
CA ILE A 423 14.39 -1.56 1.63
C ILE A 423 14.06 -1.76 3.11
N ASP A 424 12.92 -2.40 3.36
CA ASP A 424 12.45 -2.76 4.69
C ASP A 424 12.59 -4.28 4.90
N SER A 425 13.71 -4.67 5.51
CA SER A 425 14.12 -6.07 5.63
C SER A 425 15.09 -6.32 6.78
N ASP A 426 15.06 -7.52 7.34
CA ASP A 426 16.10 -8.05 8.23
C ASP A 426 17.43 -8.33 7.49
N ASN A 427 17.47 -8.13 6.18
CA ASN A 427 18.67 -8.20 5.34
C ASN A 427 18.84 -6.94 4.45
N SER A 428 18.32 -5.79 4.88
CA SER A 428 18.35 -4.54 4.10
C SER A 428 19.77 -4.11 3.71
N HIS A 429 20.76 -4.35 4.58
CA HIS A 429 22.14 -3.93 4.38
C HIS A 429 22.86 -4.65 3.23
N ALA A 430 22.35 -5.80 2.77
CA ALA A 430 22.81 -6.43 1.54
C ALA A 430 22.74 -5.47 0.33
N PHE A 431 21.82 -4.51 0.34
CA PHE A 431 21.61 -3.56 -0.75
C PHE A 431 22.58 -2.37 -0.72
N LYS A 432 23.45 -2.25 0.29
CA LYS A 432 24.51 -1.22 0.31
C LYS A 432 25.45 -1.36 -0.90
N VAL A 433 25.62 -2.57 -1.43
CA VAL A 433 26.45 -2.85 -2.62
C VAL A 433 25.96 -2.16 -3.89
N LEU A 434 24.72 -1.65 -3.90
CA LEU A 434 24.22 -0.82 -5.00
C LEU A 434 24.99 0.50 -5.10
N HIS A 435 25.39 1.07 -3.97
CA HIS A 435 26.11 2.33 -3.92
C HIS A 435 27.53 2.16 -4.47
N GLY A 436 27.83 2.87 -5.55
CA GLY A 436 29.06 2.73 -6.34
C GLY A 436 28.96 1.70 -7.48
N ALA A 437 27.90 0.90 -7.53
CA ALA A 437 27.66 -0.08 -8.60
C ALA A 437 26.63 0.39 -9.64
N GLU A 438 26.06 1.58 -9.45
CA GLU A 438 25.04 2.14 -10.33
C GLU A 438 25.52 2.34 -11.78
N ARG A 439 24.57 2.32 -12.70
CA ARG A 439 24.79 2.42 -14.15
C ARG A 439 24.08 3.65 -14.70
N GLY A 440 24.52 4.83 -14.27
CA GLY A 440 24.11 6.11 -14.85
C GLY A 440 23.80 7.18 -13.81
N GLU A 441 22.77 6.95 -13.02
CA GLU A 441 22.32 7.88 -11.97
C GLU A 441 22.55 7.22 -10.60
N ALA A 442 23.12 7.97 -9.65
CA ALA A 442 23.27 7.50 -8.28
C ALA A 442 21.89 7.36 -7.61
N ALA A 443 21.73 6.31 -6.80
CA ALA A 443 20.44 6.03 -6.14
C ALA A 443 20.40 6.62 -4.73
N ALA A 444 19.21 7.07 -4.32
CA ALA A 444 18.93 7.41 -2.93
C ALA A 444 18.43 6.16 -2.21
N LEU A 445 19.10 5.70 -1.16
CA LEU A 445 18.74 4.48 -0.43
C LEU A 445 18.34 4.82 1.00
N LEU A 446 17.19 4.30 1.45
CA LEU A 446 16.82 4.18 2.86
C LEU A 446 16.69 2.69 3.20
N LEU A 447 17.54 2.22 4.12
CA LEU A 447 17.61 0.82 4.54
C LEU A 447 17.15 0.71 6.00
N SER A 448 16.20 -0.18 6.26
CA SER A 448 15.71 -0.46 7.62
C SER A 448 16.80 -1.05 8.51
N PRO A 449 16.61 -1.07 9.84
CA PRO A 449 17.43 -1.88 10.73
C PRO A 449 17.38 -3.37 10.35
N LEU A 450 18.46 -4.10 10.65
CA LEU A 450 18.50 -5.56 10.48
C LEU A 450 17.69 -6.29 11.57
N ARG A 451 17.46 -5.63 12.71
CA ARG A 451 16.64 -6.15 13.80
C ARG A 451 15.63 -5.11 14.28
N PRO A 452 14.33 -5.45 14.36
CA PRO A 452 13.35 -4.55 14.95
C PRO A 452 13.58 -4.42 16.46
N THR A 453 13.23 -3.25 17.02
CA THR A 453 13.33 -2.96 18.46
C THR A 453 12.02 -3.13 19.21
N PHE A 454 10.88 -3.33 18.53
CA PHE A 454 9.62 -3.59 19.22
C PHE A 454 9.74 -4.81 20.15
N LYS A 455 9.51 -4.58 21.45
CA LYS A 455 9.45 -5.64 22.45
C LYS A 455 8.21 -6.50 22.18
N SER A 456 8.44 -7.80 21.95
CA SER A 456 7.46 -8.90 21.73
C SER A 456 6.91 -9.08 20.30
N GLY A 457 6.63 -10.35 19.97
CA GLY A 457 6.27 -10.96 18.67
C GLY A 457 5.08 -10.41 17.87
N ASN A 458 4.86 -9.09 17.83
CA ASN A 458 3.70 -8.43 17.23
C ASN A 458 3.95 -7.76 15.87
N VAL A 459 5.13 -7.92 15.24
CA VAL A 459 5.38 -7.41 13.86
C VAL A 459 4.33 -7.96 12.88
N THR A 460 3.88 -9.21 13.09
CA THR A 460 2.81 -9.83 12.29
C THR A 460 1.42 -9.22 12.52
N GLN A 461 1.21 -8.47 13.60
CA GLN A 461 -0.09 -7.85 13.92
C GLN A 461 -0.16 -6.37 13.53
N ASN A 462 0.97 -5.64 13.59
CA ASN A 462 0.99 -4.18 13.44
C ASN A 462 1.79 -3.67 12.24
N GLY A 463 2.32 -4.56 11.38
CA GLY A 463 3.14 -4.21 10.22
C GLY A 463 4.60 -3.89 10.61
N SER A 464 5.39 -3.43 9.65
CA SER A 464 6.79 -3.08 9.88
C SER A 464 6.94 -1.82 10.73
N GLN A 465 7.89 -1.88 11.67
CA GLN A 465 8.31 -0.74 12.48
C GLN A 465 8.89 0.39 11.63
N PHE A 466 9.76 0.04 10.69
CA PHE A 466 10.44 1.04 9.87
C PHE A 466 9.44 1.77 8.98
N THR A 467 8.56 1.01 8.32
CA THR A 467 7.44 1.58 7.56
C THR A 467 6.55 2.46 8.43
N LEU A 468 6.20 2.02 9.64
CA LEU A 468 5.38 2.82 10.55
C LEU A 468 6.05 4.16 10.91
N PHE A 469 7.37 4.20 11.16
CA PHE A 469 8.09 5.45 11.37
C PHE A 469 8.05 6.38 10.13
N LEU A 470 8.19 5.82 8.93
CA LEU A 470 8.14 6.58 7.69
C LEU A 470 6.73 7.13 7.38
N THR A 471 5.66 6.47 7.85
CA THR A 471 4.28 6.83 7.53
C THR A 471 3.55 7.56 8.66
N ALA A 472 3.88 7.29 9.93
CA ALA A 472 3.27 7.83 11.14
C ALA A 472 4.28 7.91 12.30
N PRO A 473 5.23 8.88 12.29
CA PRO A 473 6.39 8.92 13.19
C PRO A 473 6.03 8.98 14.67
N LEU A 474 5.07 9.83 15.07
CA LEU A 474 4.64 9.95 16.47
C LEU A 474 4.04 8.65 16.98
N GLN A 475 3.20 8.00 16.17
CA GLN A 475 2.62 6.73 16.54
C GLN A 475 3.66 5.62 16.62
N ALA A 476 4.62 5.60 15.70
CA ALA A 476 5.73 4.66 15.76
C ALA A 476 6.53 4.81 17.06
N PHE A 477 6.77 6.06 17.49
CA PHE A 477 7.37 6.38 18.78
C PHE A 477 6.53 5.86 19.94
N CYS A 478 5.23 6.18 19.99
CA CYS A 478 4.33 5.76 21.06
C CYS A 478 4.23 4.23 21.17
N GLN A 479 4.09 3.54 20.03
CA GLN A 479 4.06 2.09 19.98
C GLN A 479 5.39 1.47 20.47
N LEU A 480 6.51 2.14 20.21
CA LEU A 480 7.84 1.67 20.60
C LEU A 480 8.05 1.72 22.11
N VAL A 481 7.57 2.78 22.77
CA VAL A 481 7.63 2.95 24.23
C VAL A 481 6.48 2.25 24.97
N GLY A 482 5.53 1.65 24.24
CA GLY A 482 4.41 0.90 24.83
C GLY A 482 3.23 1.77 25.26
N LEU A 483 3.19 3.04 24.85
CA LEU A 483 2.04 3.92 25.08
C LEU A 483 0.86 3.46 24.22
N LYS A 484 -0.29 3.29 24.86
CA LYS A 484 -1.56 3.07 24.18
C LYS A 484 -2.31 4.38 24.18
N TYR A 485 -2.78 4.79 23.00
CA TYR A 485 -3.62 5.97 22.89
C TYR A 485 -4.88 5.80 23.76
N SER A 486 -5.15 6.81 24.58
CA SER A 486 -6.39 6.99 25.32
C SER A 486 -7.01 8.34 24.92
N ASN A 487 -8.34 8.45 24.90
CA ASN A 487 -9.00 9.72 24.56
C ASN A 487 -8.71 10.82 25.59
N ASP A 488 -8.31 10.44 26.81
CA ASP A 488 -8.06 11.38 27.92
C ASP A 488 -6.73 12.14 27.73
N ASP A 489 -5.85 11.66 26.85
CA ASP A 489 -4.52 12.23 26.58
C ASP A 489 -4.46 13.03 25.26
N ALA A 490 -5.60 13.36 24.65
CA ALA A 490 -5.66 13.95 23.30
C ALA A 490 -4.83 15.24 23.16
N ASP A 491 -4.85 16.11 24.17
CA ASP A 491 -4.08 17.37 24.18
C ASP A 491 -2.57 17.10 24.23
N ALA A 492 -2.12 16.15 25.06
CA ALA A 492 -0.72 15.77 25.16
C ALA A 492 -0.18 15.21 23.83
N TYR A 493 -0.99 14.42 23.11
CA TYR A 493 -0.63 13.92 21.78
C TYR A 493 -0.61 15.04 20.72
N SER A 494 -1.52 16.01 20.79
CA SER A 494 -1.51 17.19 19.91
C SER A 494 -0.25 18.03 20.12
N ASP A 495 0.10 18.29 21.38
CA ASP A 495 1.33 19.03 21.72
C ASP A 495 2.59 18.29 21.24
N ALA A 496 2.65 16.97 21.42
CA ALA A 496 3.74 16.12 20.94
C ALA A 496 3.92 16.18 19.42
N ASP A 497 2.81 16.25 18.71
CA ASP A 497 2.74 16.32 17.25
C ASP A 497 3.15 17.71 16.73
N ASP A 498 2.81 18.79 17.47
CA ASP A 498 3.31 20.15 17.21
C ASP A 498 4.82 20.26 17.48
N MET A 499 5.32 19.62 18.54
CA MET A 499 6.76 19.54 18.83
C MET A 499 7.53 18.88 17.68
N LEU A 500 6.99 17.79 17.11
CA LEU A 500 7.56 17.13 15.94
C LEU A 500 7.49 18.02 14.69
N SER A 501 6.37 18.70 14.44
CA SER A 501 6.25 19.66 13.33
C SER A 501 7.31 20.76 13.39
N ILE A 502 7.51 21.36 14.56
CA ILE A 502 8.51 22.43 14.76
C ILE A 502 9.92 21.89 14.47
N SER A 503 10.20 20.69 14.95
CA SER A 503 11.49 20.02 14.77
C SER A 503 11.75 19.65 13.31
N PHE A 504 10.73 19.14 12.60
CA PHE A 504 10.82 18.84 11.18
C PHE A 504 11.02 20.10 10.33
N SER A 505 10.36 21.20 10.67
CA SER A 505 10.60 22.51 10.04
C SER A 505 12.06 22.94 10.18
N GLU A 506 12.62 22.85 11.39
CA GLU A 506 14.03 23.19 11.65
C GLU A 506 15.00 22.29 10.87
N TRP A 507 14.79 20.97 10.93
CA TRP A 507 15.64 20.00 10.23
C TRP A 507 15.55 20.16 8.71
N GLU A 508 14.39 20.52 8.19
CA GLU A 508 14.21 20.79 6.77
C GLU A 508 15.00 22.01 6.32
N VAL A 509 15.01 23.08 7.12
CA VAL A 509 15.88 24.25 6.88
C VAL A 509 17.34 23.82 6.87
N ILE A 510 17.80 23.06 7.89
CA ILE A 510 19.18 22.56 7.98
C ILE A 510 19.55 21.73 6.75
N LEU A 511 18.69 20.79 6.34
CA LEU A 511 18.89 19.97 5.14
C LEU A 511 19.05 20.86 3.92
N CYS A 512 18.13 21.80 3.73
CA CYS A 512 18.15 22.66 2.57
C CYS A 512 19.44 23.51 2.58
N THR A 513 19.83 24.08 3.72
CA THR A 513 20.98 25.01 3.85
C THR A 513 22.35 24.36 3.88
N SER A 514 22.42 23.05 4.02
CA SER A 514 23.70 22.33 4.09
C SER A 514 24.50 22.46 2.80
N THR A 515 25.76 22.87 2.93
CA THR A 515 26.75 22.88 1.84
C THR A 515 27.36 21.50 1.58
N MET A 516 27.15 20.55 2.50
CA MET A 516 27.68 19.17 2.45
C MET A 516 26.61 18.15 2.02
N LEU A 517 25.44 18.61 1.58
CA LEU A 517 24.37 17.73 1.13
C LEU A 517 24.75 17.10 -0.22
N ASP A 518 24.72 15.78 -0.30
CA ASP A 518 24.93 15.05 -1.55
C ASP A 518 23.89 15.44 -2.61
N LEU A 519 24.32 15.49 -3.87
CA LEU A 519 23.48 15.85 -5.01
C LEU A 519 22.24 14.94 -5.13
N VAL A 520 22.35 13.66 -4.78
CA VAL A 520 21.24 12.70 -4.80
C VAL A 520 20.09 13.17 -3.92
N TRP A 521 20.39 13.64 -2.71
CA TRP A 521 19.38 14.19 -1.80
C TRP A 521 18.87 15.55 -2.29
N ALA A 522 19.77 16.43 -2.73
CA ALA A 522 19.40 17.75 -3.23
C ALA A 522 18.39 17.70 -4.40
N GLN A 523 18.50 16.70 -5.28
CA GLN A 523 17.61 16.51 -6.42
C GLN A 523 16.17 16.11 -6.05
N VAL A 524 15.98 15.46 -4.89
CA VAL A 524 14.67 14.94 -4.44
C VAL A 524 14.03 15.82 -3.36
N LEU A 525 14.78 16.68 -2.68
CA LEU A 525 14.26 17.57 -1.63
C LEU A 525 13.17 18.53 -2.14
N SER A 526 13.15 18.88 -3.43
CA SER A 526 12.07 19.73 -3.94
C SER A 526 10.69 19.05 -3.95
N ASP A 527 10.66 17.70 -3.93
CA ASP A 527 9.43 16.94 -3.88
C ASP A 527 8.93 16.81 -2.43
N PRO A 528 7.68 17.22 -2.13
CA PRO A 528 7.16 17.24 -0.78
C PRO A 528 7.04 15.84 -0.16
N PHE A 529 6.67 14.82 -0.94
CA PHE A 529 6.53 13.46 -0.42
C PHE A 529 7.88 12.85 -0.06
N LEU A 530 8.87 12.97 -0.95
CA LEU A 530 10.21 12.44 -0.71
C LEU A 530 10.92 13.18 0.42
N ARG A 531 10.79 14.51 0.48
CA ARG A 531 11.32 15.32 1.58
C ARG A 531 10.72 14.93 2.93
N ARG A 532 9.41 14.70 2.99
CA ARG A 532 8.73 14.20 4.19
C ARG A 532 9.26 12.84 4.63
N LEU A 533 9.48 11.91 3.71
CA LEU A 533 10.09 10.60 4.02
C LEU A 533 11.50 10.73 4.59
N ILE A 534 12.32 11.66 4.08
CA ILE A 534 13.67 11.92 4.59
C ILE A 534 13.63 12.44 6.03
N LEU A 535 12.76 13.41 6.34
CA LEU A 535 12.62 13.94 7.71
C LEU A 535 12.16 12.85 8.70
N ARG A 536 11.17 12.05 8.29
CA ARG A 536 10.68 10.92 9.09
C ARG A 536 11.71 9.82 9.25
N PHE A 537 12.58 9.60 8.26
CA PHE A 537 13.74 8.71 8.38
C PHE A 537 14.76 9.23 9.40
N ILE A 538 15.08 10.53 9.39
CA ILE A 538 15.98 11.15 10.38
C ILE A 538 15.43 10.93 11.79
N PHE A 539 14.13 11.15 11.99
CA PHE A 539 13.45 10.89 13.26
C PHE A 539 13.54 9.42 13.67
N CYS A 540 13.23 8.49 12.76
CA CYS A 540 13.36 7.05 13.01
C CYS A 540 14.75 6.68 13.51
N ARG A 541 15.79 7.16 12.82
CA ARG A 541 17.19 6.91 13.16
C ARG A 541 17.56 7.49 14.53
N ALA A 542 17.06 8.67 14.86
CA ALA A 542 17.30 9.34 16.14
C ALA A 542 16.64 8.61 17.33
N VAL A 543 15.39 8.18 17.16
CA VAL A 543 14.67 7.44 18.21
C VAL A 543 15.34 6.10 18.47
N LEU A 544 15.70 5.38 17.41
CA LEU A 544 16.34 4.06 17.53
C LEU A 544 17.74 4.12 18.13
N SER A 545 18.53 5.18 17.86
CA SER A 545 19.86 5.34 18.46
C SER A 545 19.82 5.55 19.97
N ARG A 546 18.72 6.08 20.50
CA ARG A 546 18.54 6.32 21.93
C ARG A 546 17.95 5.13 22.69
N ILE A 547 17.31 4.19 22.00
CA ILE A 547 16.75 2.99 22.63
C ILE A 547 17.73 1.81 22.61
N CYS A 548 18.59 1.73 21.59
CA CYS A 548 19.51 0.62 21.45
C CYS A 548 20.80 0.86 22.24
N SER A 549 21.31 -0.18 22.90
CA SER A 549 22.67 -0.15 23.48
C SER A 549 23.71 0.10 22.39
N GLN A 550 24.73 0.91 22.71
CA GLN A 550 25.80 1.28 21.79
C GLN A 550 26.60 0.07 21.26
N ASP A 551 26.59 -1.05 21.99
CA ASP A 551 27.42 -2.23 21.68
C ASP A 551 27.06 -2.97 20.38
N ASN A 552 25.96 -2.62 19.70
CA ASN A 552 25.56 -3.20 18.40
C ASN A 552 24.81 -2.21 17.49
N SER A 553 25.19 -0.93 17.49
CA SER A 553 24.49 0.14 16.76
C SER A 553 24.18 -0.20 15.29
N ASP A 554 25.10 -0.85 14.57
CA ASP A 554 24.96 -1.18 13.15
C ASP A 554 23.81 -2.16 12.83
N GLN A 555 23.34 -2.96 13.79
CA GLN A 555 22.25 -3.92 13.54
C GLN A 555 20.86 -3.32 13.78
N TYR A 556 20.78 -2.29 14.62
CA TYR A 556 19.51 -1.74 15.10
C TYR A 556 19.20 -0.35 14.54
N LEU A 557 20.14 0.26 13.81
CA LEU A 557 19.94 1.55 13.18
C LEU A 557 19.59 1.43 11.70
N PRO A 558 18.64 2.24 11.21
CA PRO A 558 18.43 2.39 9.80
C PRO A 558 19.58 3.20 9.19
N VAL A 559 19.94 2.88 7.94
CA VAL A 559 21.07 3.48 7.22
C VAL A 559 20.57 4.11 5.93
N CYS A 560 21.13 5.25 5.55
CA CYS A 560 20.91 5.84 4.23
C CYS A 560 22.20 5.92 3.43
N LEU A 561 22.08 5.87 2.10
CA LEU A 561 23.17 6.10 1.18
C LEU A 561 22.69 7.02 0.04
N PRO A 562 23.43 8.09 -0.31
CA PRO A 562 24.61 8.63 0.39
C PRO A 562 24.31 9.07 1.83
N GLN A 563 25.34 9.32 2.64
CA GLN A 563 25.12 9.78 4.02
C GLN A 563 24.48 11.18 4.04
N LEU A 564 23.59 11.41 5.01
CA LEU A 564 23.03 12.74 5.29
C LEU A 564 24.05 13.60 6.05
N PRO A 565 23.94 14.95 6.03
CA PRO A 565 24.87 15.83 6.74
C PRO A 565 25.00 15.53 8.24
N ASP A 566 26.20 15.70 8.79
CA ASP A 566 26.51 15.41 10.21
C ASP A 566 25.67 16.23 11.20
N SER A 567 25.21 17.41 10.78
CA SER A 567 24.28 18.26 11.54
C SER A 567 22.95 17.55 11.86
N LEU A 568 22.59 16.53 11.08
CA LEU A 568 21.40 15.70 11.25
C LEU A 568 21.76 14.23 11.52
N SER A 569 22.97 14.00 12.00
CA SER A 569 23.36 12.70 12.57
C SER A 569 22.51 12.41 13.81
N PRO A 570 22.26 11.14 14.16
CA PRO A 570 21.55 10.78 15.39
C PRO A 570 22.28 11.23 16.67
N ASN A 571 23.53 11.67 16.55
CA ASN A 571 24.36 12.15 17.64
C ASN A 571 24.41 13.69 17.74
N SER A 572 23.80 14.42 16.81
CA SER A 572 23.79 15.88 16.87
C SER A 572 22.82 16.38 17.95
N GLU A 573 23.19 17.48 18.62
CA GLU A 573 22.39 18.08 19.68
C GLU A 573 20.99 18.47 19.20
N VAL A 574 20.89 19.03 17.99
CA VAL A 574 19.63 19.43 17.35
C VAL A 574 18.70 18.23 17.17
N VAL A 575 19.20 17.07 16.77
CA VAL A 575 18.38 15.88 16.57
C VAL A 575 18.04 15.21 17.91
N GLN A 576 19.01 15.15 18.82
CA GLN A 576 18.85 14.50 20.12
C GLN A 576 17.86 15.23 21.02
N SER A 577 17.91 16.55 21.06
CA SER A 577 17.04 17.38 21.90
C SER A 577 15.55 17.12 21.65
N VAL A 578 15.17 16.80 20.41
CA VAL A 578 13.80 16.49 20.01
C VAL A 578 13.33 15.18 20.64
N VAL A 579 14.16 14.14 20.59
CA VAL A 579 13.84 12.84 21.21
C VAL A 579 13.70 12.98 22.72
N VAL A 580 14.60 13.73 23.36
CA VAL A 580 14.55 13.99 24.81
C VAL A 580 13.29 14.75 25.18
N ARG A 581 13.01 15.88 24.51
CA ARG A 581 11.83 16.71 24.77
C ARG A 581 10.54 15.92 24.59
N LEU A 582 10.44 15.15 23.50
CA LEU A 582 9.26 14.31 23.23
C LEU A 582 9.08 13.22 24.29
N ALA A 583 10.17 12.55 24.68
CA ALA A 583 10.12 11.53 25.71
C ALA A 583 9.77 12.08 27.09
N SER A 584 10.26 13.28 27.44
CA SER A 584 9.89 13.97 28.69
C SER A 584 8.44 14.44 28.67
N HIS A 585 7.95 14.97 27.55
CA HIS A 585 6.56 15.42 27.40
C HIS A 585 5.56 14.28 27.56
N LEU A 586 5.89 13.10 27.02
CA LEU A 586 5.06 11.90 27.10
C LEU A 586 5.36 11.01 28.32
N ASP A 587 6.16 11.49 29.29
CA ASP A 587 6.54 10.78 30.52
C ASP A 587 7.14 9.37 30.28
N VAL A 588 8.00 9.25 29.26
CA VAL A 588 8.68 8.00 28.86
C VAL A 588 10.19 8.14 28.73
N ALA A 589 10.77 9.17 29.36
CA ALA A 589 12.21 9.44 29.35
C ALA A 589 13.05 8.22 29.78
N ASP A 590 12.55 7.44 30.75
CA ASP A 590 13.20 6.23 31.27
C ASP A 590 13.34 5.10 30.23
N SER A 591 12.59 5.16 29.12
CA SER A 591 12.71 4.20 28.02
C SER A 591 13.94 4.43 27.14
N PHE A 592 14.65 5.56 27.33
CA PHE A 592 15.75 5.99 26.48
C PHE A 592 17.06 6.09 27.28
N HIS A 593 18.17 5.78 26.61
CA HIS A 593 19.52 6.07 27.12
C HIS A 593 19.82 7.57 26.97
N LEU A 594 19.31 8.35 27.91
CA LEU A 594 19.54 9.79 28.03
C LEU A 594 20.82 10.03 28.85
N ASN A 595 21.95 10.22 28.16
CA ASN A 595 23.12 10.80 28.82
C ASN A 595 22.80 12.27 29.12
N TYR A 596 22.51 12.58 30.39
CA TYR A 596 22.52 13.96 30.89
C TYR A 596 23.99 14.36 31.01
N THR A 597 24.50 15.10 30.03
CA THR A 597 25.78 15.81 30.13
C THR A 597 25.53 17.29 30.11
#